data_AF-A0A976PZF7-F1
#
_entry.id   AF-A0A976PZF7-F1
#
_cell.length_a   1.000
_cell.length_b   1.000
_cell.length_c   1.000
_cell.angle_alpha   90.00
_cell.angle_beta   90.00
_cell.angle_gamma   90.00
#
_symmetry.space_group_name_H-M   'P 1'
#
loop_
_entity.id
_entity.type
_entity.pdbx_description
1 polymer ?
#
loop_
_entity_poly.entity_id
_entity_poly.type
_entity_poly.pdbx_seq_one_letter_code
_entity_poly.pdbx_strand_id
1 'polypeptide(L)' 'PGDNGFSGSLIVAEFDSLEDAQAWADDDPYIQNGVYADVTVKPFLKVLPA' A
#
# COMPACT_ATOMS: atom_id res chain seq x y z
N PRO A 1 -11.57 10.82 12.46
CA PRO A 1 -10.22 11.43 12.30
C PRO A 1 -10.10 12.69 13.17
N GLY A 2 -9.23 12.67 14.18
CA GLY A 2 -8.99 13.82 15.06
C GLY A 2 -8.01 14.84 14.45
N ASP A 3 -7.64 15.86 15.24
CA ASP A 3 -6.92 17.07 14.82
C ASP A 3 -5.52 16.87 14.18
N ASN A 4 -4.97 15.64 14.19
CA ASN A 4 -3.68 15.28 13.57
C ASN A 4 -3.84 14.26 12.43
N GLY A 5 -4.83 14.44 11.56
CA GLY A 5 -5.23 13.46 10.54
C GLY A 5 -4.07 12.87 9.71
N PHE A 6 -4.21 11.60 9.34
CA PHE A 6 -3.31 10.93 8.40
C PHE A 6 -3.72 11.23 6.95
N SER A 7 -2.76 11.37 6.05
CA SER A 7 -3.00 11.56 4.61
C SER A 7 -2.93 10.26 3.79
N GLY A 8 -2.48 9.15 4.39
CA GLY A 8 -2.35 7.87 3.72
C GLY A 8 -1.37 6.94 4.43
N SER A 9 -0.87 5.95 3.70
CA SER A 9 0.10 4.97 4.18
C SER A 9 1.12 4.65 3.09
N LEU A 10 2.31 4.19 3.50
CA LEU A 10 3.37 3.73 2.61
C LEU A 10 3.82 2.35 3.08
N ILE A 11 3.86 1.39 2.15
CA ILE A 11 4.21 0.01 2.42
C ILE A 11 5.27 -0.40 1.41
N VAL A 12 6.36 -1.01 1.90
CA VAL A 12 7.38 -1.67 1.08
C VAL A 12 7.48 -3.10 1.59
N ALA A 13 7.07 -4.06 0.76
CA ALA A 13 7.00 -5.48 1.10
C ALA A 13 7.39 -6.34 -0.10
N GLU A 14 7.76 -7.59 0.18
CA GLU A 14 8.13 -8.58 -0.84
C GLU A 14 6.90 -9.41 -1.23
N PHE A 15 6.75 -9.65 -2.53
CA PHE A 15 5.71 -10.47 -3.13
C PHE A 15 6.31 -11.28 -4.28
N ASP A 16 5.70 -12.43 -4.59
CA ASP A 16 6.15 -13.31 -5.67
C ASP A 16 5.98 -12.68 -7.07
N SER A 17 4.96 -11.82 -7.23
CA SER A 17 4.72 -11.07 -8.46
C SER A 17 4.04 -9.71 -8.19
N LEU A 18 4.01 -8.86 -9.22
CA LEU A 18 3.26 -7.59 -9.17
C LEU A 18 1.74 -7.82 -9.04
N GLU A 19 1.24 -8.92 -9.62
CA GLU A 19 -0.18 -9.28 -9.54
C GLU A 19 -0.57 -9.68 -8.11
N ASP A 20 0.28 -10.47 -7.43
CA ASP A 20 0.06 -10.83 -6.03
C ASP A 20 0.06 -9.61 -5.11
N ALA A 21 0.98 -8.65 -5.36
CA ALA A 21 1.02 -7.39 -4.63
C ALA A 21 -0.24 -6.54 -4.84
N GLN A 22 -0.77 -6.50 -6.07
CA GLN A 22 -2.02 -5.78 -6.39
C GLN A 22 -3.22 -6.44 -5.72
N ALA A 23 -3.35 -7.77 -5.82
CA ALA A 23 -4.44 -8.51 -5.19
C ALA A 23 -4.44 -8.35 -3.67
N TRP A 24 -3.26 -8.36 -3.05
CA TRP A 24 -3.11 -8.10 -1.62
C TRP A 24 -3.53 -6.69 -1.25
N ALA A 25 -3.15 -5.68 -2.05
CA ALA A 25 -3.53 -4.30 -1.79
C ALA A 25 -5.05 -4.10 -1.94
N ASP A 26 -5.66 -4.70 -2.98
CA ASP A 26 -7.10 -4.59 -3.27
C ASP A 26 -7.99 -5.19 -2.15
N ASP A 27 -7.46 -6.16 -1.39
CA ASP A 27 -8.14 -6.79 -0.25
C ASP A 27 -7.95 -6.02 1.08
N ASP A 28 -7.28 -4.85 1.06
CA ASP A 28 -7.04 -4.06 2.27
C ASP A 28 -8.37 -3.53 2.85
N PRO A 29 -8.66 -3.76 4.15
CA PRO A 29 -9.85 -3.23 4.81
C PRO A 29 -10.01 -1.70 4.68
N TYR A 30 -8.94 -0.93 4.57
CA TYR A 30 -9.01 0.51 4.34
C TYR A 30 -9.44 0.89 2.93
N ILE A 31 -9.22 0.04 1.92
CA ILE A 31 -9.89 0.18 0.63
C ILE A 31 -11.37 -0.16 0.79
N GLN A 32 -11.68 -1.32 1.37
CA GLN A 32 -13.05 -1.84 1.47
C GLN A 32 -13.97 -0.93 2.31
N ASN A 33 -13.41 -0.21 3.29
CA ASN A 33 -14.14 0.75 4.13
C ASN A 33 -14.01 2.21 3.64
N GLY A 34 -13.46 2.44 2.45
CA GLY A 34 -13.38 3.78 1.84
C GLY A 34 -12.48 4.77 2.58
N VAL A 35 -11.50 4.29 3.34
CA VAL A 35 -10.50 5.11 4.03
C VAL A 35 -9.47 5.63 3.02
N TYR A 36 -9.01 4.79 2.09
CA TYR A 36 -8.13 5.20 1.01
C TYR A 36 -8.92 5.73 -0.19
N ALA A 37 -8.51 6.88 -0.69
CA ALA A 37 -9.09 7.48 -1.89
C ALA A 37 -8.55 6.83 -3.19
N ASP A 38 -7.29 6.39 -3.17
CA ASP A 38 -6.61 5.72 -4.28
C ASP A 38 -5.51 4.81 -3.71
N VAL A 39 -5.17 3.74 -4.43
CA VAL A 39 -4.04 2.88 -4.14
C VAL A 39 -3.25 2.63 -5.43
N THR A 40 -1.93 2.81 -5.34
CA THR A 40 -1.00 2.61 -6.45
C THR A 40 0.09 1.62 -6.05
N VAL A 41 0.20 0.50 -6.76
CA VAL A 41 1.22 -0.53 -6.54
C VAL A 41 2.31 -0.43 -7.62
N LYS A 42 3.58 -0.44 -7.22
CA LYS A 42 4.74 -0.32 -8.12
C LYS A 42 5.87 -1.25 -7.72
N PRO A 43 6.61 -1.85 -8.66
CA PRO A 43 7.87 -2.52 -8.37
C PRO A 43 8.85 -1.56 -7.69
N PHE A 44 9.55 -2.03 -6.67
CA PHE A 44 10.54 -1.24 -5.93
C PHE A 44 11.91 -1.93 -5.97
N LEU A 45 12.91 -1.23 -6.49
CA LEU A 45 14.30 -1.69 -6.45
C LEU A 45 14.99 -1.14 -5.20
N LYS A 46 15.27 -2.01 -4.22
CA LYS A 46 16.01 -1.64 -3.01
C LYS A 46 17.50 -1.46 -3.34
N VAL A 47 17.92 -0.21 -3.55
CA VAL A 47 19.31 0.13 -3.93
C VAL A 47 20.20 0.50 -2.74
N LEU A 48 19.63 0.78 -1.57
CA LEU A 48 20.40 1.08 -0.37
C LEU A 48 20.67 -0.19 0.44
N PRO A 49 21.85 -0.30 1.08
CA PRO A 49 22.20 -1.43 1.93
C PRO A 49 21.18 -1.66 3.05
N ALA A 50 21.06 -2.92 3.46
CA ALA A 50 20.22 -3.33 4.59
C ALA A 50 20.90 -3.02 5.93
#